data_AF-A0A3D3KZH4-F1
#
_entry.id   AF-A0A3D3KZH4-F1
#
_cell.length_a   1.000
_cell.length_b   1.000
_cell.length_c   1.000
_cell.angle_alpha   90.00
_cell.angle_beta   90.00
_cell.angle_gamma   90.00
#
_symmetry.space_group_name_H-M   'P 1'
#
loop_
_entity.id
_entity.type
_entity.pdbx_description
1 polymer ?
#
loop_
_entity_poly.entity_id
_entity_poly.type
_entity_poly.pdbx_seq_one_letter_code
_entity_poly.pdbx_strand_id
1 'polypeptide(L)' 'VVPDGRLWLLGDHRSASADSRSLLGAPGGGMVPMDRVIGRPVQIVWPLDRF' A
#
# COMPACT_ATOMS: atom_id res chain seq x y z
N VAL A 1 9.32 -5.66 -12.73
CA VAL A 1 8.14 -6.58 -12.73
C VAL A 1 7.87 -6.99 -11.29
N VAL A 2 6.61 -7.06 -10.88
CA VAL A 2 6.23 -7.54 -9.54
C VAL A 2 6.03 -9.06 -9.65
N PRO A 3 6.77 -9.87 -8.89
CA PRO A 3 6.62 -11.33 -8.93
C PRO A 3 5.34 -11.78 -8.22
N ASP A 4 4.94 -13.03 -8.47
CA ASP A 4 3.75 -13.61 -7.86
C ASP A 4 3.81 -13.57 -6.32
N GLY A 5 2.65 -13.37 -5.69
CA GLY A 5 2.54 -13.26 -4.23
C GLY A 5 3.13 -11.98 -3.64
N ARG A 6 3.50 -10.99 -4.46
CA ARG A 6 3.97 -9.67 -4.03
C ARG A 6 3.06 -8.56 -4.55
N LEU A 7 3.08 -7.44 -3.85
CA LEU A 7 2.39 -6.21 -4.20
C LEU A 7 3.37 -5.03 -4.23
N TRP A 8 3.15 -4.14 -5.18
CA TRP A 8 3.76 -2.81 -5.23
C TRP A 8 2.69 -1.79 -4.87
N LEU A 9 2.86 -1.08 -3.74
CA LEU A 9 1.84 -0.18 -3.21
C LEU A 9 2.29 1.27 -3.35
N LEU A 10 1.34 2.15 -3.68
CA LEU A 10 1.54 3.59 -3.80
C LEU A 10 0.44 4.29 -3.00
N GLY A 11 0.80 5.28 -2.20
CA GLY A 11 -0.17 6.13 -1.51
C GLY A 11 -0.74 7.18 -2.44
N ASP A 12 -2.03 7.53 -2.29
CA ASP A 12 -2.68 8.46 -3.22
C ASP A 12 -2.07 9.86 -3.21
N HIS A 13 -1.70 10.37 -2.03
CA HIS A 13 -0.96 11.62 -1.90
C HIS A 13 0.52 11.41 -2.30
N ARG A 14 0.74 11.40 -3.61
CA ARG A 14 1.94 10.85 -4.24
C ARG A 14 3.25 11.54 -3.85
N SER A 15 3.22 12.84 -3.57
CA SER A 15 4.36 13.67 -3.18
C SER A 15 4.80 13.50 -1.73
N ALA A 16 3.92 12.98 -0.87
CA ALA A 16 4.13 12.88 0.58
C ALA A 16 4.10 11.44 1.11
N SER A 17 3.93 10.46 0.22
CA SER A 17 3.79 9.05 0.58
C SER A 17 5.14 8.36 0.72
N ALA A 18 5.42 7.79 1.90
CA ALA A 18 6.50 6.83 2.11
C ALA A 18 6.00 5.43 1.72
N ASP A 19 6.05 5.12 0.42
CA ASP A 19 5.53 3.89 -0.16
C ASP A 19 6.63 3.00 -0.76
N SER A 20 6.27 1.99 -1.55
CA SER A 20 7.22 1.06 -2.14
C SER A 20 8.38 1.74 -2.87
N ARG A 21 8.17 2.92 -3.48
CA ARG A 21 9.23 3.70 -4.15
C ARG A 21 10.31 4.20 -3.19
N SER A 22 9.92 4.51 -1.95
CA SER A 22 10.83 5.01 -0.92
C SER A 22 11.71 3.91 -0.32
N LEU A 23 11.40 2.64 -0.58
CA LEU A 23 12.09 1.46 -0.04
C LEU A 23 12.84 0.66 -1.12
N LEU A 24 13.16 1.28 -2.25
CA LEU A 24 14.01 0.68 -3.27
C LEU A 24 15.39 0.34 -2.67
N GLY A 25 15.83 -0.91 -2.87
CA GLY A 25 17.09 -1.42 -2.31
C GLY A 25 16.97 -2.03 -0.91
N ALA A 26 15.85 -1.85 -0.20
CA ALA A 26 15.59 -2.60 1.03
C ALA A 26 15.37 -4.10 0.75
N PRO A 27 15.55 -5.00 1.73
CA PRO A 27 15.19 -6.41 1.59
C PRO A 27 13.74 -6.58 1.08
N GLY A 28 13.56 -7.36 0.01
CA GLY A 28 12.27 -7.49 -0.68
C GLY A 28 11.96 -6.39 -1.70
N GLY A 29 12.89 -5.46 -1.94
CA GLY A 29 12.84 -4.49 -3.03
C GLY A 29 11.71 -3.46 -2.92
N GLY A 30 11.20 -3.20 -1.72
CA GLY A 30 10.06 -2.31 -1.48
C GLY A 30 8.68 -2.95 -1.69
N MET A 31 8.62 -4.23 -2.04
CA MET A 31 7.38 -4.96 -2.28
C MET A 31 6.84 -5.64 -1.02
N VAL A 32 5.52 -5.64 -0.86
CA VAL A 32 4.82 -6.26 0.28
C VAL A 32 4.38 -7.68 -0.10
N PRO A 33 4.65 -8.71 0.71
CA PRO A 33 4.13 -10.05 0.45
C PRO A 33 2.62 -10.11 0.70
N MET A 34 1.91 -10.87 -0.14
CA MET A 34 0.44 -10.92 -0.15
C MET A 34 -0.13 -11.52 1.14
N ASP A 35 0.63 -12.38 1.83
CA ASP A 35 0.27 -12.96 3.13
C ASP A 35 0.21 -11.94 4.29
N ARG A 36 0.81 -10.76 4.10
CA ARG A 36 0.72 -9.64 5.05
C ARG A 36 -0.46 -8.71 4.79
N VAL A 37 -1.25 -8.96 3.76
CA VAL A 37 -2.46 -8.18 3.48
C VAL A 37 -3.56 -8.63 4.43
N ILE A 38 -4.04 -7.70 5.26
CA ILE A 38 -5.15 -7.96 6.18
C ILE A 38 -6.50 -7.91 5.45
N GLY A 39 -6.66 -6.99 4.50
CA GLY A 39 -7.90 -6.85 3.75
C GLY A 39 -7.91 -5.61 2.84
N ARG A 40 -9.08 -5.34 2.25
CA ARG A 40 -9.32 -4.19 1.36
C ARG A 40 -10.26 -3.18 2.06
N PRO A 41 -9.93 -1.87 2.07
CA PRO A 41 -10.89 -0.86 2.52
C PRO A 41 -12.07 -0.79 1.55
N VAL A 42 -13.29 -0.88 2.08
CA VAL A 42 -14.53 -0.91 1.27
C VAL A 42 -15.46 0.28 1.49
N GLN A 43 -15.41 0.91 2.67
CA GLN A 43 -16.26 2.03 3.02
C GLN A 43 -15.59 2.91 4.06
N ILE A 44 -15.84 4.22 3.98
CA ILE A 44 -15.55 5.19 5.03
C ILE A 44 -16.84 5.39 5.81
N VAL A 45 -16.85 5.03 7.10
CA VAL A 45 -18.05 5.10 7.96
C VAL A 45 -17.98 6.23 9.00
N TRP A 46 -16.89 6.99 9.02
CA TRP A 46 -16.64 8.06 9.99
C TRP A 46 -15.88 9.22 9.35
N PRO A 47 -16.17 10.49 9.72
CA PRO A 47 -17.27 10.91 10.59
C PRO A 47 -18.64 10.85 9.89
N LEU A 48 -19.70 10.64 10.68
CA LEU A 48 -21.06 10.38 10.16
C LEU A 48 -21.70 11.57 9.44
N ASP A 49 -21.09 12.75 9.52
CA ASP A 49 -21.52 13.99 8.88
C ASP A 49 -20.80 14.28 7.55
N ARG A 50 -19.92 13.37 7.09
CA ARG A 50 -19.16 13.50 5.83
C ARG A 50 -19.67 12.59 4.70
N PHE A 51 -20.96 12.29 4.71
CA PHE A 51 -21.65 11.64 3.59
C PHE A 51 -22.23 12.67 2.62
#